data_AF-A0A7U9PYI4-F1
#
_entry.id   AF-A0A7U9PYI4-F1
#
_cell.length_a   1.000
_cell.length_b   1.000
_cell.length_c   1.000
_cell.angle_alpha   90.00
_cell.angle_beta   90.00
_cell.angle_gamma   90.00
#
_symmetry.space_group_name_H-M   'P 1'
#
loop_
_entity.id
_entity.type
_entity.pdbx_description
1 polymer ?
#
loop_
_entity_poly.entity_id
_entity_poly.type
_entity_poly.pdbx_seq_one_letter_code
_entity_poly.pdbx_strand_id
1 'polypeptide(L)'
;MSDWPSEHPRRPAPAAFHTAAYVTLAGADWLASAAPRPEAVHARWASCPEAPSTLPCGTVFDVINAPALFGRDLVDRLWTAGPGSGPVATHRGRILLFAEPGTARRLPALLGWEEWSGSVPPLLCHGPGDAVTVPPLFPQRSPQPDPPHTPHSAQDLTASRWLVAPDVRHPWLPGPGALLWACIRAARRATGVATAVPDGPVATAARNSPDAPADPATTRTAPTLIPPL
;
A
#
# COMPACT_ATOMS: atom_id res chain seq x y z
N MET A 1 -1.82 -24.46 -4.44
CA MET A 1 -2.16 -23.34 -3.54
C MET A 1 -1.37 -23.54 -2.27
N SER A 2 -0.15 -23.02 -2.19
CA SER A 2 0.67 -23.18 -0.99
C SER A 2 0.66 -21.88 -0.21
N ASP A 3 0.14 -21.93 1.01
CA ASP A 3 0.39 -20.91 2.02
C ASP A 3 1.90 -20.78 2.26
N TRP A 4 2.34 -19.58 2.66
CA TRP A 4 3.74 -19.35 2.96
C TRP A 4 4.18 -20.25 4.13
N PRO A 5 5.26 -21.05 3.99
CA PRO A 5 5.71 -21.94 5.04
C PRO A 5 6.13 -21.11 6.27
N SER A 6 5.39 -21.28 7.34
CA SER A 6 5.45 -20.45 8.54
C SER A 6 6.48 -21.00 9.51
N GLU A 7 7.70 -20.47 9.47
CA GLU A 7 8.75 -20.83 10.45
C GLU A 7 9.47 -19.59 10.98
N HIS A 8 8.70 -18.54 11.32
CA HIS A 8 9.25 -17.34 11.97
C HIS A 8 8.41 -16.91 13.18
N PRO A 9 9.03 -16.54 14.33
CA PRO A 9 8.31 -16.17 15.55
C PRO A 9 7.48 -14.89 15.33
N ARG A 10 6.16 -14.97 15.60
CA ARG A 10 5.29 -13.79 15.62
C ARG A 10 5.70 -12.85 16.76
N ARG A 11 6.02 -11.60 16.44
CA ARG A 11 6.40 -10.56 17.41
C ARG A 11 5.17 -10.06 18.19
N PRO A 12 5.22 -9.97 19.53
CA PRO A 12 4.13 -9.39 20.33
C PRO A 12 4.09 -7.86 20.21
N ALA A 13 2.88 -7.29 20.24
CA ALA A 13 2.64 -5.86 20.12
C ALA A 13 2.70 -5.13 21.50
N PRO A 14 3.46 -4.04 21.65
CA PRO A 14 3.38 -3.18 22.84
C PRO A 14 2.56 -1.90 22.60
N ALA A 15 1.94 -1.40 23.67
CA ALA A 15 0.99 -0.28 23.68
C ALA A 15 1.63 1.12 23.86
N ALA A 16 0.94 2.11 23.29
CA ALA A 16 0.87 3.54 23.68
C ALA A 16 2.10 4.45 23.50
N PHE A 17 2.76 4.34 22.36
CA PHE A 17 2.97 5.44 21.39
C PHE A 17 2.65 4.81 20.02
N HIS A 18 2.52 5.54 18.90
CA HIS A 18 2.60 4.85 17.60
C HIS A 18 4.04 4.35 17.42
N THR A 19 4.37 3.22 18.08
CA THR A 19 5.71 2.61 18.13
C THR A 19 6.27 2.32 16.75
N ALA A 20 5.39 2.24 15.75
CA ALA A 20 5.74 2.07 14.36
C ALA A 20 6.38 3.31 13.70
N ALA A 21 6.44 4.47 14.38
CA ALA A 21 6.88 5.74 13.77
C ALA A 21 8.27 6.24 14.21
N TYR A 22 8.88 5.69 15.26
CA TYR A 22 10.19 6.14 15.76
C TYR A 22 11.30 5.15 15.45
N VAL A 23 12.42 5.66 14.94
CA VAL A 23 13.62 4.85 14.72
C VAL A 23 14.39 4.75 16.04
N THR A 24 14.62 3.54 16.53
CA THR A 24 15.48 3.33 17.72
C THR A 24 16.94 3.59 17.37
N LEU A 25 17.81 3.74 18.38
CA LEU A 25 19.25 3.81 18.13
C LEU A 25 19.77 2.57 17.39
N ALA A 26 19.28 1.38 17.74
CA ALA A 26 19.64 0.14 17.05
C ALA A 26 19.22 0.14 15.57
N GLY A 27 18.04 0.68 15.26
CA GLY A 27 17.56 0.84 13.90
C GLY A 27 18.29 1.94 13.13
N ALA A 28 18.68 3.03 13.80
CA ALA A 28 19.50 4.09 13.22
C ALA A 28 20.88 3.54 12.83
N ASP A 29 21.51 2.76 13.69
CA ASP A 29 22.81 2.13 13.41
C ASP A 29 22.72 1.17 12.21
N TRP A 30 21.61 0.41 12.09
CA TRP A 30 21.34 -0.40 10.90
C TRP A 30 21.24 0.46 9.64
N LEU A 31 20.45 1.54 9.65
CA LEU A 31 20.32 2.45 8.52
C LEU A 31 21.66 3.12 8.15
N ALA A 32 22.44 3.56 9.13
CA ALA A 32 23.74 4.20 8.91
C ALA A 32 24.77 3.23 8.32
N SER A 33 24.69 1.94 8.67
CA SER A 33 25.59 0.90 8.15
C SER A 33 25.50 0.71 6.63
N ALA A 34 24.43 1.20 5.98
CA ALA A 34 24.33 1.20 4.52
C ALA A 34 25.38 2.11 3.86
N ALA A 35 25.78 3.19 4.54
CA ALA A 35 26.74 4.16 4.03
C ALA A 35 28.20 3.71 4.24
N PRO A 36 29.13 4.09 3.34
CA PRO A 36 30.56 3.80 3.51
C PRO A 36 31.19 4.40 4.78
N ARG A 37 30.56 5.44 5.34
CA ARG A 37 31.00 6.18 6.53
C ARG A 37 29.84 6.37 7.52
N PRO A 38 29.47 5.32 8.28
CA PRO A 38 28.33 5.37 9.21
C PRO A 38 28.46 6.49 10.24
N GLU A 39 29.66 6.79 10.71
CA GLU A 39 29.94 7.84 11.70
C GLU A 39 29.54 9.23 11.20
N ALA A 40 29.71 9.51 9.90
CA ALA A 40 29.30 10.78 9.30
C ALA A 40 27.78 10.88 9.15
N VAL A 41 27.10 9.76 8.92
CA VAL A 41 25.63 9.70 8.90
C VAL A 41 25.10 9.99 10.31
N HIS A 42 25.68 9.36 11.34
CA HIS A 42 25.32 9.63 12.73
C HIS A 42 25.57 11.09 13.13
N ALA A 43 26.73 11.66 12.77
CA ALA A 43 27.01 13.07 13.02
C ALA A 43 25.96 14.00 12.38
N ARG A 44 25.57 13.72 11.13
CA ARG A 44 24.52 14.46 10.42
C ARG A 44 23.17 14.36 11.14
N TRP A 45 22.79 13.18 11.60
CA TRP A 45 21.54 12.98 12.34
C TRP A 45 21.56 13.65 13.71
N ALA A 46 22.70 13.65 14.40
CA ALA A 46 22.84 14.37 15.66
C ALA A 46 22.69 15.89 15.48
N SER A 47 23.20 16.45 14.37
CA SER A 47 23.05 17.88 14.07
C SER A 47 21.67 18.25 13.51
N CYS A 48 21.01 17.34 12.79
CA CYS A 48 19.72 17.59 12.13
C CYS A 48 18.77 16.38 12.25
N PRO A 49 18.24 16.09 13.44
CA PRO A 49 17.45 14.87 13.70
C PRO A 49 16.10 14.84 12.97
N GLU A 50 15.54 16.02 12.68
CA GLU A 50 14.25 16.20 12.02
C GLU A 50 14.35 16.25 10.49
N ALA A 51 15.56 16.21 9.93
CA ALA A 51 15.77 16.30 8.49
C ALA A 51 15.68 14.91 7.83
N PRO A 52 14.97 14.77 6.69
CA PRO A 52 15.08 13.58 5.86
C PRO A 52 16.52 13.32 5.44
N SER A 53 16.88 12.06 5.27
CA SER A 53 18.26 11.65 5.01
C SER A 53 18.35 10.74 3.80
N THR A 54 19.37 10.93 2.99
CA THR A 54 19.61 10.10 1.81
C THR A 54 20.61 9.01 2.16
N LEU A 55 20.23 7.76 1.92
CA LEU A 55 21.05 6.58 2.19
C LEU A 55 21.25 5.79 0.90
N PRO A 56 22.46 5.25 0.65
CA PRO A 56 22.70 4.37 -0.49
C PRO A 56 21.94 3.05 -0.32
N CYS A 57 21.51 2.48 -1.44
CA CYS A 57 20.87 1.17 -1.54
C CYS A 57 21.86 0.12 -2.04
N GLY A 58 21.52 -1.16 -1.89
CA GLY A 58 22.27 -2.29 -2.44
C GLY A 58 23.39 -2.83 -1.57
N THR A 59 23.69 -2.21 -0.43
CA THR A 59 24.67 -2.70 0.54
C THR A 59 23.98 -3.54 1.62
N VAL A 60 23.19 -2.89 2.47
CA VAL A 60 22.50 -3.51 3.61
C VAL A 60 21.02 -3.79 3.31
N PHE A 61 20.43 -3.00 2.42
CA PHE A 61 19.06 -3.17 1.95
C PHE A 61 18.90 -2.65 0.52
N ASP A 62 17.92 -3.21 -0.19
CA ASP A 62 17.33 -2.60 -1.37
C ASP A 62 16.04 -1.88 -0.98
N VAL A 63 15.52 -0.99 -1.84
CA VAL A 63 14.22 -0.36 -1.61
C VAL A 63 13.30 -0.51 -2.81
N ILE A 64 12.10 -1.02 -2.56
CA ILE A 64 11.02 -1.10 -3.53
C ILE A 64 10.06 0.07 -3.29
N ASN A 65 9.95 0.93 -4.28
CA ASN A 65 9.20 2.16 -4.24
C ASN A 65 7.91 2.03 -5.09
N ALA A 66 6.81 1.78 -4.38
CA ALA A 66 5.49 1.50 -4.93
C ALA A 66 4.56 2.72 -4.90
N PRO A 67 3.61 2.86 -5.85
CA PRO A 67 2.53 3.84 -5.74
C PRO A 67 1.73 3.66 -4.44
N ALA A 68 1.23 4.75 -3.84
CA ALA A 68 0.59 4.71 -2.52
C ALA A 68 -0.47 3.61 -2.36
N LEU A 69 -1.46 3.54 -3.26
CA LEU A 69 -2.58 2.59 -3.12
C LEU A 69 -2.09 1.14 -3.23
N PHE A 70 -1.34 0.84 -4.29
CA PHE A 70 -0.80 -0.51 -4.50
C PHE A 70 0.18 -0.92 -3.40
N GLY A 71 1.05 0.00 -2.96
CA GLY A 71 1.97 -0.24 -1.86
C GLY A 71 1.25 -0.55 -0.55
N ARG A 72 0.09 0.07 -0.28
CA ARG A 72 -0.71 -0.22 0.92
C ARG A 72 -1.25 -1.63 0.87
N ASP A 73 -1.83 -2.03 -0.26
CA ASP A 73 -2.31 -3.40 -0.46
C ASP A 73 -1.17 -4.42 -0.34
N LEU A 74 0.00 -4.11 -0.91
CA LEU A 74 1.18 -4.96 -0.84
C LEU A 74 1.65 -5.15 0.61
N VAL A 75 1.75 -4.07 1.39
CA VAL A 75 2.10 -4.12 2.82
C VAL A 75 1.04 -4.88 3.61
N ASP A 76 -0.25 -4.64 3.34
CA ASP A 76 -1.37 -5.35 3.98
C ASP A 76 -1.26 -6.87 3.74
N ARG A 77 -0.95 -7.30 2.52
CA ARG A 77 -0.72 -8.73 2.22
C ARG A 77 0.47 -9.30 2.99
N LEU A 78 1.60 -8.60 2.99
CA LEU A 78 2.80 -9.03 3.71
C LEU A 78 2.55 -9.20 5.21
N TRP A 79 1.73 -8.33 5.81
CA TRP A 79 1.37 -8.38 7.22
C TRP A 79 0.34 -9.47 7.55
N THR A 80 -0.71 -9.58 6.74
CA THR A 80 -1.88 -10.43 7.05
C THR A 80 -1.66 -11.90 6.70
N ALA A 81 -0.95 -12.18 5.62
CA ALA A 81 -0.80 -13.55 5.09
C ALA A 81 0.65 -13.89 4.70
N GLY A 82 1.57 -12.94 4.85
CA GLY A 82 2.97 -13.10 4.48
C GLY A 82 3.88 -13.26 5.71
N PRO A 83 5.19 -13.33 5.48
CA PRO A 83 6.19 -13.41 6.55
C PRO A 83 6.40 -12.12 7.37
N GLY A 84 5.66 -11.05 7.06
CA GLY A 84 5.90 -9.69 7.57
C GLY A 84 6.39 -8.75 6.47
N SER A 85 6.36 -7.45 6.74
CA SER A 85 6.77 -6.41 5.76
C SER A 85 8.20 -5.90 5.92
N GLY A 86 8.80 -6.09 7.10
CA GLY A 86 10.02 -5.36 7.49
C GLY A 86 9.76 -3.86 7.65
N PRO A 87 10.82 -3.03 7.63
CA PRO A 87 10.72 -1.58 7.69
C PRO A 87 10.00 -0.99 6.47
N VAL A 88 9.11 -0.05 6.70
CA VAL A 88 8.28 0.59 5.67
C VAL A 88 8.18 2.09 5.95
N ALA A 89 8.33 2.90 4.91
CA ALA A 89 8.17 4.35 4.98
C ALA A 89 7.25 4.86 3.88
N THR A 90 6.73 6.08 4.06
CA THR A 90 6.15 6.86 2.97
C THR A 90 7.05 8.05 2.66
N HIS A 91 7.25 8.32 1.37
CA HIS A 91 7.97 9.50 0.90
C HIS A 91 7.30 10.02 -0.36
N ARG A 92 6.89 11.30 -0.37
CA ARG A 92 6.27 11.97 -1.54
C ARG A 92 5.12 11.17 -2.18
N GLY A 93 4.19 10.69 -1.35
CA GLY A 93 3.02 9.94 -1.84
C GLY A 93 3.33 8.54 -2.38
N ARG A 94 4.51 7.98 -2.09
CA ARG A 94 4.89 6.61 -2.44
C ARG A 94 5.29 5.82 -1.21
N ILE A 95 5.14 4.51 -1.27
CA ILE A 95 5.54 3.59 -0.20
C ILE A 95 6.90 3.01 -0.54
N LEU A 96 7.82 3.15 0.40
CA LEU A 96 9.16 2.58 0.37
C LEU A 96 9.16 1.33 1.25
N LEU A 97 9.38 0.17 0.64
CA LEU A 97 9.60 -1.09 1.34
C LEU A 97 11.08 -1.44 1.30
N PHE A 98 11.67 -1.64 2.48
CA PHE A 98 13.05 -2.09 2.59
C PHE A 98 13.09 -3.60 2.38
N ALA A 99 13.96 -4.07 1.51
CA ALA A 99 14.04 -5.45 1.06
C ALA A 99 15.47 -5.99 1.15
N GLU A 100 15.62 -7.30 1.07
CA GLU A 100 16.95 -7.93 1.05
C GLU A 100 17.78 -7.41 -0.13
N PRO A 101 19.10 -7.17 0.06
CA PRO A 101 19.99 -6.80 -1.04
C PRO A 101 19.92 -7.77 -2.23
N GLY A 102 19.86 -7.22 -3.44
CA GLY A 102 19.69 -7.96 -4.70
C GLY A 102 18.23 -8.18 -5.11
N THR A 103 17.26 -7.84 -4.26
CA THR A 103 15.84 -7.87 -4.59
C THR A 103 15.49 -6.89 -5.70
N ALA A 104 16.08 -5.69 -5.71
CA ALA A 104 15.83 -4.67 -6.72
C ALA A 104 16.19 -5.14 -8.13
N ARG A 105 17.18 -6.02 -8.27
CA ARG A 105 17.55 -6.65 -9.54
C ARG A 105 16.65 -7.83 -9.91
N ARG A 106 16.29 -8.66 -8.93
CA ARG A 106 15.56 -9.91 -9.16
C ARG A 106 14.05 -9.71 -9.34
N LEU A 107 13.45 -8.78 -8.60
CA LEU A 107 11.99 -8.57 -8.60
C LEU A 107 11.44 -8.13 -9.97
N PRO A 108 12.03 -7.16 -10.69
CA PRO A 108 11.56 -6.80 -12.04
C PRO A 108 11.64 -7.96 -13.02
N ALA A 109 12.71 -8.77 -12.95
CA ALA A 109 12.84 -9.96 -13.77
C ALA A 109 11.71 -10.96 -13.46
N LEU A 110 11.42 -11.23 -12.19
CA LEU A 110 10.32 -12.14 -11.82
C LEU A 110 8.95 -11.62 -12.27
N LEU A 111 8.70 -10.32 -12.16
CA LEU A 111 7.44 -9.70 -12.60
C LEU A 111 7.29 -9.67 -14.13
N GLY A 112 8.39 -9.57 -14.86
CA GLY A 112 8.39 -9.51 -16.32
C GLY A 112 8.16 -10.87 -17.00
N TRP A 113 8.29 -11.98 -16.27
CA TRP A 113 8.19 -13.34 -16.83
C TRP A 113 6.78 -13.92 -16.78
N GLU A 114 5.79 -13.16 -16.31
CA GLU A 114 4.47 -13.68 -15.99
C GLU A 114 3.32 -12.84 -16.59
N GLU A 115 2.15 -13.49 -16.68
CA GLU A 115 0.87 -12.97 -17.20
C GLU A 115 0.33 -11.75 -16.41
N TRP A 116 0.87 -11.49 -15.21
CA TRP A 116 0.43 -10.42 -14.30
C TRP A 116 1.06 -9.06 -14.60
N SER A 117 1.98 -8.97 -15.59
CA SER A 117 2.76 -7.75 -15.90
C SER A 117 1.90 -6.50 -16.19
N GLY A 118 0.69 -6.66 -16.70
CA GLY A 118 -0.25 -5.55 -16.91
C GLY A 118 -1.06 -5.13 -15.68
N SER A 119 -1.12 -5.94 -14.63
CA SER A 119 -1.92 -5.68 -13.42
C SER A 119 -1.11 -5.10 -12.26
N VAL A 120 0.21 -5.21 -12.31
CA VAL A 120 1.12 -4.61 -11.32
C VAL A 120 1.56 -3.24 -11.85
N PRO A 121 1.29 -2.14 -11.12
CA PRO A 121 1.76 -0.84 -11.54
C PRO A 121 3.29 -0.75 -11.46
N PRO A 122 3.92 0.15 -12.22
CA PRO A 122 5.38 0.25 -12.28
C PRO A 122 5.99 0.50 -10.90
N LEU A 123 6.76 -0.47 -10.43
CA LEU A 123 7.54 -0.40 -9.21
C LEU A 123 8.93 0.14 -9.53
N LEU A 124 9.41 1.09 -8.73
CA LEU A 124 10.79 1.55 -8.81
C LEU A 124 11.62 0.68 -7.86
N CYS A 125 12.66 0.05 -8.38
CA CYS A 125 13.52 -0.84 -7.63
C CYS A 125 14.89 -0.19 -7.44
N HIS A 126 15.23 0.19 -6.22
CA HIS A 126 16.48 0.86 -5.87
C HIS A 126 17.47 -0.15 -5.30
N GLY A 127 18.57 -0.36 -6.00
CA GLY A 127 19.60 -1.36 -5.66
C GLY A 127 21.00 -0.76 -5.61
N PRO A 128 22.05 -1.56 -5.90
CA PRO A 128 23.43 -1.08 -5.89
C PRO A 128 23.64 0.12 -6.81
N GLY A 129 24.19 1.21 -6.26
CA GLY A 129 24.44 2.46 -6.98
C GLY A 129 23.30 3.49 -6.89
N ASP A 130 22.13 3.08 -6.40
CA ASP A 130 21.03 4.00 -6.11
C ASP A 130 21.11 4.58 -4.70
N ALA A 131 20.39 5.66 -4.46
CA ALA A 131 20.18 6.21 -3.14
C ALA A 131 18.71 6.59 -2.93
N VAL A 132 18.22 6.43 -1.71
CA VAL A 132 16.83 6.73 -1.34
C VAL A 132 16.79 7.71 -0.19
N THR A 133 15.81 8.61 -0.21
CA THR A 133 15.54 9.51 0.91
C THR A 133 14.61 8.82 1.91
N VAL A 134 15.13 8.56 3.10
CA VAL A 134 14.39 8.03 4.22
C VAL A 134 13.80 9.17 5.07
N PRO A 135 12.64 8.94 5.72
CA PRO A 135 12.08 9.90 6.65
C PRO A 135 13.05 10.26 7.80
N PRO A 136 12.80 11.40 8.47
CA PRO A 136 13.49 11.73 9.72
C PRO A 136 13.43 10.58 10.73
N LEU A 137 14.49 10.40 11.52
CA LEU A 137 14.53 9.37 12.56
C LEU A 137 13.54 9.66 13.68
N PHE A 138 13.37 10.95 13.97
CA PHE A 138 12.42 11.47 14.93
C PHE A 138 11.32 12.20 14.15
N PRO A 139 10.06 11.74 14.24
CA PRO A 139 8.97 12.45 13.60
C PRO A 139 8.91 13.86 14.18
N GLN A 140 8.75 14.87 13.32
CA GLN A 140 8.44 16.21 13.80
C GLN A 140 7.17 16.11 14.64
N ARG A 141 7.19 16.68 15.85
CA ARG A 141 6.00 16.83 16.66
C ARG A 141 4.96 17.51 15.76
N SER A 142 3.85 16.83 15.47
CA SER A 142 2.77 17.43 14.70
C SER A 142 2.53 18.83 15.27
N PRO A 143 2.43 19.88 14.42
CA PRO A 143 1.89 21.14 14.87
C PRO A 143 0.61 20.82 15.63
N GLN A 144 0.47 21.44 16.81
CA GLN A 144 -0.70 21.32 17.67
C GLN A 144 -1.97 21.16 16.82
N PRO A 145 -2.87 20.20 17.10
CA PRO A 145 -4.06 20.00 16.27
C PRO A 145 -4.72 21.35 16.07
N ASP A 146 -4.65 21.84 14.84
CA ASP A 146 -5.26 23.12 14.51
C ASP A 146 -6.76 23.01 14.87
N PRO A 147 -7.41 24.12 15.27
CA PRO A 147 -8.82 24.09 15.61
C PRO A 147 -9.65 23.40 14.51
N PRO A 148 -10.77 22.73 14.86
CA PRO A 148 -11.45 21.69 14.06
C PRO A 148 -12.01 22.09 12.66
N HIS A 149 -11.58 23.20 12.08
CA HIS A 149 -12.02 23.74 10.79
C HIS A 149 -10.88 24.13 9.84
N THR A 150 -9.63 23.83 10.17
CA THR A 150 -8.53 23.97 9.21
C THR A 150 -8.46 22.69 8.37
N PRO A 151 -8.66 22.76 7.04
CA PRO A 151 -8.40 21.59 6.20
C PRO A 151 -6.94 21.17 6.42
N HIS A 152 -6.72 19.87 6.70
CA HIS A 152 -5.37 19.31 6.77
C HIS A 152 -4.58 19.81 5.57
N SER A 153 -3.56 20.62 5.85
CA SER A 153 -2.80 21.29 4.82
C SER A 153 -2.18 20.23 3.92
N ALA A 154 -2.15 20.47 2.60
CA ALA A 154 -1.61 19.52 1.61
C ALA A 154 -0.16 19.06 1.93
N GLN A 155 0.52 19.76 2.83
CA GLN A 155 1.80 19.39 3.44
C GLN A 155 1.77 18.02 4.15
N ASP A 156 0.70 17.65 4.86
CA ASP A 156 0.61 16.36 5.58
C ASP A 156 0.61 15.15 4.62
N LEU A 157 0.09 15.33 3.41
CA LEU A 157 0.08 14.28 2.37
C LEU A 157 1.44 14.14 1.66
N THR A 158 2.32 15.13 1.78
CA THR A 158 3.69 15.10 1.24
C THR A 158 4.75 14.76 2.30
N ALA A 159 4.33 14.64 3.56
CA ALA A 159 5.20 14.36 4.68
C ALA A 159 5.87 12.98 4.55
N SER A 160 7.20 12.98 4.67
CA SER A 160 8.00 11.76 4.75
C SER A 160 7.87 11.20 6.16
N ARG A 161 7.36 9.97 6.33
CA ARG A 161 7.19 9.34 7.65
C ARG A 161 7.40 7.83 7.62
N TRP A 162 7.74 7.26 8.76
CA TRP A 162 7.78 5.81 8.92
C TRP A 162 6.36 5.25 9.12
N LEU A 163 6.05 4.17 8.38
CA LEU A 163 4.87 3.34 8.64
C LEU A 163 5.21 2.17 9.56
N VAL A 164 6.42 1.63 9.40
CA VAL A 164 7.05 0.65 10.27
C VAL A 164 8.52 1.04 10.37
N ALA A 165 8.89 1.71 11.46
CA ALA A 165 10.26 2.14 11.70
C ALA A 165 11.15 0.96 12.12
N PRO A 166 12.43 0.95 11.69
CA PRO A 166 13.38 -0.05 12.18
C PRO A 166 13.67 0.15 13.66
N ASP A 167 13.51 -0.91 14.44
CA ASP A 167 13.69 -0.91 15.88
C ASP A 167 14.75 -1.90 16.39
N VAL A 168 15.46 -2.57 15.47
CA VAL A 168 16.51 -3.55 15.74
C VAL A 168 17.69 -3.39 14.77
N ARG A 169 18.87 -3.91 15.14
CA ARG A 169 20.09 -3.84 14.32
C ARG A 169 20.06 -4.71 13.06
N HIS A 170 19.28 -5.78 13.10
CA HIS A 170 19.12 -6.74 12.01
C HIS A 170 17.63 -6.96 11.77
N PRO A 171 16.94 -5.97 11.18
CA PRO A 171 15.52 -6.15 10.87
C PRO A 171 15.39 -7.25 9.83
N TRP A 172 14.33 -8.03 9.95
CA TRP A 172 13.94 -8.94 8.89
C TRP A 172 13.51 -8.12 7.66
N LEU A 173 13.97 -8.55 6.48
CA LEU A 173 13.66 -7.91 5.21
C LEU A 173 12.98 -8.92 4.27
N PRO A 174 11.92 -8.54 3.55
CA PRO A 174 11.34 -9.39 2.54
C PRO A 174 12.30 -9.57 1.36
N GLY A 175 12.57 -10.83 1.02
CA GLY A 175 13.29 -11.19 -0.20
C GLY A 175 12.41 -11.09 -1.47
N PRO A 176 12.98 -11.37 -2.65
CA PRO A 176 12.29 -11.22 -3.93
C PRO A 176 11.06 -12.12 -4.06
N GLY A 177 11.08 -13.33 -3.49
CA GLY A 177 9.94 -14.26 -3.52
C GLY A 177 8.74 -13.76 -2.69
N ALA A 178 9.00 -13.22 -1.50
CA ALA A 178 7.96 -12.65 -0.64
C ALA A 178 7.31 -11.41 -1.28
N LEU A 179 8.12 -10.55 -1.90
CA LEU A 179 7.62 -9.37 -2.62
C LEU A 179 6.87 -9.73 -3.89
N LEU A 180 7.33 -10.70 -4.68
CA LEU A 180 6.61 -11.21 -5.84
C LEU A 180 5.22 -11.74 -5.44
N TRP A 181 5.18 -12.60 -4.42
CA TRP A 181 3.93 -13.14 -3.87
C TRP A 181 2.97 -12.03 -3.45
N ALA A 182 3.47 -10.99 -2.77
CA ALA A 182 2.66 -9.87 -2.31
C ALA A 182 2.14 -9.03 -3.49
N CYS A 183 2.99 -8.77 -4.50
CA CYS A 183 2.62 -8.06 -5.71
C CYS A 183 1.47 -8.76 -6.45
N ILE A 184 1.58 -10.08 -6.66
CA ILE A 184 0.56 -10.86 -7.37
C ILE A 184 -0.78 -10.81 -6.61
N ARG A 185 -0.75 -10.95 -5.28
CA ARG A 185 -1.98 -10.92 -4.46
C ARG A 185 -2.57 -9.52 -4.32
N ALA A 186 -1.76 -8.47 -4.34
CA ALA A 186 -2.23 -7.09 -4.40
C ALA A 186 -2.89 -6.79 -5.74
N ALA A 187 -2.26 -7.19 -6.86
CA ALA A 187 -2.79 -7.02 -8.21
C ALA A 187 -4.16 -7.69 -8.40
N ARG A 188 -4.32 -8.95 -7.96
CA ARG A 188 -5.61 -9.66 -8.05
C ARG A 188 -6.74 -8.97 -7.28
N ARG A 189 -6.44 -8.24 -6.20
CA ARG A 189 -7.44 -7.48 -5.44
C ARG A 189 -7.96 -6.30 -6.25
N ALA A 190 -7.07 -5.59 -6.95
CA ALA A 190 -7.45 -4.48 -7.81
C ALA A 190 -8.35 -4.95 -8.98
N THR A 191 -8.03 -6.10 -9.59
CA THR A 191 -8.86 -6.68 -10.66
C THR A 191 -10.23 -7.12 -10.13
N GLY A 192 -10.29 -7.81 -8.99
CA GLY A 192 -11.55 -8.27 -8.39
C GLY A 192 -12.47 -7.14 -7.93
N VAL A 193 -11.92 -6.03 -7.44
CA VAL A 193 -12.71 -4.82 -7.10
C VAL A 193 -13.26 -4.15 -8.37
N ALA A 194 -12.47 -4.10 -9.45
CA ALA A 194 -12.94 -3.55 -10.72
C ALA A 194 -14.06 -4.39 -11.35
N THR A 195 -14.05 -5.71 -11.16
CA THR A 195 -15.13 -6.60 -11.67
C THR A 195 -16.37 -6.60 -10.76
N ALA A 196 -16.23 -6.19 -9.50
CA ALA A 196 -17.31 -6.18 -8.51
C ALA A 196 -18.08 -4.86 -8.43
N VAL A 197 -17.72 -3.84 -9.22
CA VAL A 197 -18.60 -2.68 -9.46
C VAL A 197 -19.67 -3.14 -10.46
N PRO A 198 -20.93 -3.35 -10.05
CA PRO A 198 -21.98 -3.63 -11.01
C PRO A 198 -22.39 -2.29 -11.62
N ASP A 199 -22.25 -2.15 -12.94
CA ASP A 199 -23.08 -1.22 -13.71
C ASP A 199 -24.53 -1.69 -13.60
N GLY A 200 -25.19 -1.33 -12.50
CA GLY A 200 -26.63 -1.43 -12.38
C GLY A 200 -27.27 -0.39 -13.30
N PRO A 201 -28.17 -0.76 -14.23
CA PRO A 201 -28.84 0.23 -15.05
C PRO A 201 -29.69 1.12 -14.13
N VAL A 202 -29.45 2.42 -14.17
CA VAL A 202 -30.33 3.42 -13.58
C VAL A 202 -31.65 3.36 -14.34
N ALA A 203 -32.60 2.59 -13.81
CA ALA A 203 -33.98 2.62 -14.27
C ALA A 203 -34.59 3.96 -13.84
N THR A 204 -34.61 4.92 -14.76
CA THR A 204 -35.36 6.18 -14.62
C THR A 204 -36.85 5.83 -14.55
N ALA A 205 -37.39 5.74 -13.33
CA ALA A 205 -38.82 5.64 -13.11
C ALA A 205 -39.49 6.95 -13.53
N ALA A 206 -40.06 6.96 -14.73
CA ALA A 206 -40.96 8.00 -15.19
C ALA A 206 -42.19 8.02 -14.29
N ARG A 207 -42.39 9.16 -13.62
CA ARG A 207 -43.61 9.48 -12.87
C ARG A 207 -44.75 9.70 -13.86
N ASN A 208 -45.70 8.78 -13.90
CA ASN A 208 -47.01 9.04 -14.51
C ASN A 208 -47.96 9.56 -13.42
N SER A 209 -48.30 10.85 -13.49
CA SER A 209 -49.51 11.39 -12.86
C SER A 209 -50.71 11.17 -13.78
N PRO A 210 -51.91 10.96 -13.22
CA PRO A 210 -53.13 10.69 -13.97
C PRO A 210 -53.86 11.99 -14.33
N ASP A 211 -54.47 12.06 -15.52
CA ASP A 211 -55.50 13.05 -15.79
C ASP A 211 -56.63 12.49 -16.68
N ALA A 212 -57.85 12.64 -16.15
CA ALA A 212 -59.16 12.72 -16.80
C ALA A 212 -59.79 11.46 -17.49
N PRO A 213 -61.11 11.47 -17.82
CA PRO A 213 -62.20 11.16 -16.87
C PRO A 213 -63.21 10.11 -17.40
N ALA A 214 -64.25 9.86 -16.58
CA ALA A 214 -65.37 8.92 -16.72
C ALA A 214 -66.13 8.91 -18.07
N ASP A 215 -66.62 7.74 -18.53
CA ASP A 215 -68.00 7.24 -18.30
C ASP A 215 -68.24 5.87 -19.02
N PRO A 216 -69.35 5.14 -18.75
CA PRO A 216 -69.46 3.69 -18.88
C PRO A 216 -70.31 3.19 -20.06
N ALA A 217 -70.41 1.86 -20.10
CA ALA A 217 -71.35 1.03 -20.86
C ALA A 217 -70.98 0.72 -22.32
N THR A 218 -70.74 -0.57 -22.61
CA THR A 218 -71.70 -1.39 -23.36
C THR A 218 -71.19 -2.83 -23.46
N THR A 219 -72.02 -3.72 -22.92
CA THR A 219 -72.07 -5.17 -23.12
C THR A 219 -71.81 -5.59 -24.56
N ARG A 220 -70.86 -6.52 -24.80
CA ARG A 220 -70.94 -7.44 -25.95
C ARG A 220 -70.14 -8.73 -25.71
N THR A 221 -70.87 -9.73 -25.24
CA THR A 221 -71.01 -11.07 -25.83
C THR A 221 -69.76 -11.79 -26.35
N ALA A 222 -69.45 -12.92 -25.69
CA ALA A 222 -68.57 -13.98 -26.16
C ALA A 222 -68.94 -14.49 -27.56
N PRO A 223 -67.97 -15.07 -28.29
CA PRO A 223 -68.18 -16.48 -28.60
C PRO A 223 -66.93 -17.33 -28.32
N THR A 224 -67.20 -18.42 -27.62
CA THR A 224 -66.38 -19.63 -27.57
C THR A 224 -66.30 -20.25 -28.96
N LEU A 225 -65.10 -20.45 -29.49
CA LEU A 225 -64.85 -21.47 -30.51
C LEU A 225 -63.67 -22.32 -30.07
N ILE A 226 -63.97 -23.62 -30.04
CA ILE A 226 -63.21 -24.77 -29.53
C ILE A 226 -62.18 -25.21 -30.62
N PRO A 227 -61.02 -25.77 -30.23
CA PRO A 227 -59.98 -26.31 -31.13
C PRO A 227 -60.31 -27.79 -31.51
N PRO A 228 -59.38 -28.67 -31.92
CA PRO A 228 -58.26 -28.60 -32.87
C PRO A 228 -58.39 -29.64 -34.03
N LEU A 229 -57.63 -29.47 -35.12
CA LEU A 229 -56.76 -30.44 -35.83
C LEU A 229 -56.33 -29.89 -37.19
#